data_AF-A0A519VDP7-F1
#
_entry.id   AF-A0A519VDP7-F1
#
_cell.length_a   1.000
_cell.length_b   1.000
_cell.length_c   1.000
_cell.angle_alpha   90.00
_cell.angle_beta   90.00
_cell.angle_gamma   90.00
#
_symmetry.space_group_name_H-M   'P 1'
#
loop_
_entity.id
_entity.type
_entity.pdbx_description
1 polymer ?
#
loop_
_entity_poly.entity_id
_entity_poly.type
_entity_poly.pdbx_seq_one_letter_code
_entity_poly.pdbx_strand_id
1 'polypeptide(L)'
;QAEEISRMNILLENDNITLKTNIEKVTDARVNATELDFDEFSLKYPDRDTCYKFLAELKWENGYACIKCGNTSYCNGKVPFNRRCTKCAYEESVLHQTIFENNRIPINKAFYLVYLMYNHKGAISSHKLSEKLGIRQSTCWTYASKIKKVMEERKKDLKGVGKSGWRKLVLDK
;
A
#
# COMPACT_ATOMS: atom_id res chain seq x y z
N GLN A 1 -13.55 -47.42 -2.01
CA GLN A 1 -13.87 -46.55 -3.17
C GLN A 1 -14.23 -45.12 -2.76
N ALA A 2 -15.40 -44.82 -2.18
CA ALA A 2 -15.76 -43.42 -1.83
C ALA A 2 -14.86 -42.80 -0.73
N GLU A 3 -14.50 -43.56 0.30
CA GLU A 3 -13.58 -43.09 1.36
C GLU A 3 -12.15 -42.83 0.85
N GLU A 4 -11.66 -43.66 -0.07
CA GLU A 4 -10.32 -43.48 -0.66
C GLU A 4 -10.26 -42.24 -1.55
N ILE A 5 -11.32 -41.97 -2.31
CA ILE A 5 -11.45 -40.73 -3.10
C ILE A 5 -11.48 -39.53 -2.16
N SER A 6 -12.26 -39.60 -1.07
CA SER A 6 -12.30 -38.51 -0.08
C SER A 6 -10.93 -38.27 0.56
N ARG A 7 -10.19 -39.34 0.88
CA ARG A 7 -8.84 -39.24 1.45
C ARG A 7 -7.84 -38.65 0.46
N MET A 8 -7.91 -39.04 -0.81
CA MET A 8 -7.09 -38.47 -1.88
C MET A 8 -7.39 -36.98 -2.09
N ASN A 9 -8.66 -36.59 -2.07
CA ASN A 9 -9.06 -35.19 -2.24
C ASN A 9 -8.49 -34.31 -1.12
N ILE A 10 -8.53 -34.78 0.13
CA ILE A 10 -7.92 -34.05 1.28
C ILE A 10 -6.41 -33.89 1.10
N LEU A 11 -5.71 -34.93 0.62
CA LEU A 11 -4.27 -34.85 0.35
C LEU A 11 -3.95 -33.85 -0.77
N LEU A 12 -4.72 -33.90 -1.86
CA LEU A 12 -4.58 -32.95 -2.97
C LEU A 12 -4.84 -31.51 -2.53
N GLU A 13 -5.83 -31.27 -1.66
CA GLU A 13 -6.11 -29.95 -1.10
C GLU A 13 -4.92 -29.42 -0.29
N ASN A 14 -4.35 -30.26 0.57
CA ASN A 14 -3.18 -29.90 1.40
C ASN A 14 -1.93 -29.64 0.55
N ASP A 15 -1.70 -30.45 -0.48
CA ASP A 15 -0.60 -30.25 -1.42
C ASP A 15 -0.80 -28.95 -2.22
N ASN A 16 -2.02 -28.65 -2.65
CA ASN A 16 -2.35 -27.40 -3.33
C ASN A 16 -2.10 -26.17 -2.43
N ILE A 17 -2.47 -26.24 -1.15
CA ILE A 17 -2.17 -25.18 -0.16
C ILE A 17 -0.66 -25.03 -0.01
N THR A 18 0.06 -26.14 0.15
CA THR A 18 1.52 -26.15 0.33
C THR A 18 2.25 -25.59 -0.89
N LEU A 19 1.82 -25.95 -2.09
CA LEU A 19 2.34 -25.43 -3.35
C LEU A 19 2.09 -23.92 -3.47
N LYS A 20 0.88 -23.44 -3.16
CA LYS A 20 0.57 -22.00 -3.15
C LYS A 20 1.48 -21.23 -2.19
N THR A 21 1.62 -21.71 -0.95
CA THR A 21 2.49 -21.09 0.05
C THR A 21 3.97 -21.14 -0.34
N ASN A 22 4.44 -22.22 -0.97
CA ASN A 22 5.82 -22.33 -1.44
C ASN A 22 6.08 -21.43 -2.64
N ILE A 23 5.12 -21.30 -3.57
CA ILE A 23 5.18 -20.30 -4.65
C ILE A 23 5.26 -18.90 -4.04
N GLU A 24 4.40 -18.54 -3.10
CA GLU A 24 4.48 -17.24 -2.41
C GLU A 24 5.86 -17.01 -1.77
N LYS A 25 6.40 -17.99 -1.04
CA LYS A 25 7.73 -17.90 -0.40
C LYS A 25 8.89 -17.79 -1.39
N VAL A 26 8.86 -18.55 -2.50
CA VAL A 26 9.90 -18.51 -3.55
C VAL A 26 9.80 -17.23 -4.38
N THR A 27 8.58 -16.76 -4.63
CA THR A 27 8.34 -15.45 -5.26
C THR A 27 8.89 -14.37 -4.34
N ASP A 28 8.57 -14.36 -3.05
CA ASP A 28 9.14 -13.46 -2.06
C ASP A 28 10.67 -13.53 -2.00
N ALA A 29 11.28 -14.72 -2.11
CA ALA A 29 12.73 -14.90 -2.15
C ALA A 29 13.39 -14.36 -3.44
N ARG A 30 12.74 -14.49 -4.61
CA ARG A 30 13.21 -13.89 -5.89
C ARG A 30 13.03 -12.38 -5.90
N VAL A 31 11.94 -11.88 -5.34
CA VAL A 31 11.68 -10.46 -5.08
C VAL A 31 12.67 -9.89 -4.06
N ASN A 32 13.21 -10.74 -3.19
CA ASN A 32 14.31 -10.35 -2.31
C ASN A 32 15.65 -10.17 -3.06
N ALA A 33 15.80 -10.61 -4.31
CA ALA A 33 16.99 -10.35 -5.14
C ALA A 33 16.80 -9.18 -6.13
N THR A 34 15.57 -8.85 -6.52
CA THR A 34 15.27 -7.87 -7.57
C THR A 34 14.09 -6.98 -7.20
N GLU A 35 14.17 -5.68 -7.50
CA GLU A 35 13.05 -4.74 -7.40
C GLU A 35 11.85 -5.24 -8.23
N LEU A 36 10.63 -5.16 -7.67
CA LEU A 36 9.40 -5.49 -8.38
C LEU A 36 9.18 -4.52 -9.53
N ASP A 37 8.79 -5.04 -10.70
CA ASP A 37 8.20 -4.20 -11.73
C ASP A 37 6.76 -3.79 -11.35
N PHE A 38 6.14 -2.95 -12.20
CA PHE A 38 4.81 -2.44 -11.91
C PHE A 38 3.74 -3.52 -11.96
N ASP A 39 3.89 -4.53 -12.82
CA ASP A 39 2.89 -5.57 -13.01
C ASP A 39 2.88 -6.52 -11.81
N GLU A 40 4.07 -6.93 -11.34
CA GLU A 40 4.21 -7.71 -10.12
C GLU A 40 3.70 -6.95 -8.89
N PHE A 41 4.00 -5.65 -8.78
CA PHE A 41 3.49 -4.81 -7.70
C PHE A 41 1.97 -4.67 -7.75
N SER A 42 1.41 -4.57 -8.95
CA SER A 42 -0.03 -4.40 -9.18
C SER A 42 -0.83 -5.66 -8.86
N LEU A 43 -0.22 -6.85 -8.80
CA LEU A 43 -0.92 -8.05 -8.30
C LEU A 43 -1.44 -7.86 -6.86
N LYS A 44 -0.71 -7.10 -6.04
CA LYS A 44 -1.09 -6.79 -4.66
C LYS A 44 -1.97 -5.55 -4.53
N TYR A 45 -1.78 -4.59 -5.44
CA TYR A 45 -2.52 -3.32 -5.44
C TYR A 45 -3.10 -3.04 -6.84
N PRO A 46 -4.05 -3.87 -7.31
CA PRO A 46 -4.49 -3.83 -8.70
C PRO A 46 -5.35 -2.61 -9.02
N ASP A 47 -6.13 -2.15 -8.04
CA ASP A 47 -7.17 -1.16 -8.24
C ASP A 47 -7.26 -0.15 -7.09
N ARG A 48 -8.15 0.81 -7.27
CA ARG A 48 -8.39 1.88 -6.29
C ARG A 48 -8.90 1.33 -4.96
N ASP A 49 -9.81 0.38 -4.99
CA ASP A 49 -10.52 -0.09 -3.80
C ASP A 49 -9.58 -0.90 -2.91
N THR A 50 -8.72 -1.72 -3.50
CA THR A 50 -7.66 -2.44 -2.79
C THR A 50 -6.67 -1.48 -2.13
N CYS A 51 -6.24 -0.43 -2.85
CA CYS A 51 -5.40 0.61 -2.27
C CYS A 51 -6.11 1.37 -1.14
N TYR A 52 -7.38 1.74 -1.31
CA TYR A 52 -8.12 2.54 -0.34
C TYR A 52 -8.44 1.74 0.92
N LYS A 53 -8.78 0.45 0.77
CA LYS A 53 -8.91 -0.48 1.89
C LYS A 53 -7.63 -0.57 2.70
N PHE A 54 -6.50 -0.77 2.04
CA PHE A 54 -5.18 -0.78 2.67
C PHE A 54 -4.89 0.52 3.43
N LEU A 55 -5.22 1.69 2.85
CA LEU A 55 -5.04 2.98 3.53
C LEU A 55 -5.93 3.12 4.75
N ALA A 56 -7.20 2.70 4.66
CA ALA A 56 -8.12 2.76 5.77
C ALA A 56 -7.65 1.88 6.94
N GLU A 57 -7.21 0.65 6.65
CA GLU A 57 -6.65 -0.27 7.64
C GLU A 57 -5.40 0.34 8.31
N LEU A 58 -4.49 0.90 7.52
CA LEU A 58 -3.25 1.50 8.04
C LEU A 58 -3.54 2.79 8.85
N LYS A 59 -4.38 3.68 8.32
CA LYS A 59 -4.65 4.99 8.90
C LYS A 59 -5.36 4.89 10.24
N TRP A 60 -6.31 3.97 10.35
CA TRP A 60 -7.12 3.82 11.55
C TRP A 60 -6.91 2.48 12.26
N GLU A 61 -5.71 1.91 12.15
CA GLU A 61 -5.26 0.71 12.86
C GLU A 61 -5.48 0.85 14.38
N ASN A 62 -5.22 2.04 14.93
CA ASN A 62 -5.38 2.36 16.36
C ASN A 62 -6.77 2.97 16.68
N GLY A 63 -7.75 2.80 15.80
CA GLY A 63 -9.09 3.33 15.96
C GLY A 63 -9.37 4.63 15.19
N TYR A 64 -10.66 4.97 15.07
CA TYR A 64 -11.11 6.23 14.50
C TYR A 64 -11.23 7.29 15.59
N ALA A 65 -10.75 8.49 15.32
CA ALA A 65 -11.13 9.70 16.06
C ALA A 65 -11.33 10.82 15.05
N CYS A 66 -12.54 11.39 15.01
CA CYS A 66 -12.86 12.44 14.06
C CYS A 66 -11.96 13.66 14.29
N ILE A 67 -11.19 14.06 13.28
CA ILE A 67 -10.27 15.22 13.36
C ILE A 67 -10.97 16.56 13.65
N LYS A 68 -12.30 16.64 13.45
CA LYS A 68 -13.07 17.87 13.70
C LYS A 68 -13.64 17.96 15.11
N CYS A 69 -14.00 16.83 15.74
CA CYS A 69 -14.75 16.86 16.99
C CYS A 69 -14.39 15.76 18.00
N GLY A 70 -13.38 14.93 17.71
CA GLY A 70 -12.88 13.86 18.59
C GLY A 70 -13.79 12.64 18.74
N ASN A 71 -14.95 12.58 18.07
CA ASN A 71 -15.87 11.44 18.18
C ASN A 71 -15.24 10.18 17.58
N THR A 72 -15.42 9.04 18.25
CA THR A 72 -14.84 7.75 17.84
C THR A 72 -15.80 6.87 17.03
N SER A 73 -17.08 7.23 17.01
CA SER A 73 -18.09 6.53 16.20
C SER A 73 -18.15 7.09 14.78
N TYR A 74 -18.29 6.19 13.80
CA TYR A 74 -18.39 6.53 12.39
C TYR A 74 -19.36 5.61 11.66
N CYS A 75 -19.82 6.06 10.49
CA CYS A 75 -20.46 5.26 9.47
C CYS A 75 -19.68 5.35 8.15
N ASN A 76 -20.08 4.57 7.15
CA ASN A 76 -19.45 4.63 5.82
C ASN A 76 -19.64 6.01 5.19
N GLY A 77 -18.55 6.55 4.62
CA GLY A 77 -18.59 7.77 3.83
C GLY A 77 -19.24 7.58 2.45
N LYS A 78 -19.40 8.68 1.73
CA LYS A 78 -19.88 8.67 0.33
C LYS A 78 -18.88 8.00 -0.61
N VAL A 79 -17.59 8.22 -0.38
CA VAL A 79 -16.53 7.52 -1.11
C VAL A 79 -16.18 6.23 -0.34
N PRO A 80 -16.00 5.08 -1.03
CA PRO A 80 -15.61 3.84 -0.38
C PRO A 80 -14.42 4.00 0.55
N PHE A 81 -14.49 3.33 1.70
CA PHE A 81 -13.47 3.31 2.76
C PHE A 81 -13.26 4.62 3.54
N ASN A 82 -13.87 5.74 3.12
CA ASN A 82 -13.93 6.93 3.95
C ASN A 82 -14.76 6.68 5.23
N ARG A 83 -14.44 7.42 6.29
CA ARG A 83 -15.19 7.38 7.54
C ARG A 83 -15.93 8.69 7.75
N ARG A 84 -17.25 8.60 7.90
CA ARG A 84 -18.11 9.74 8.20
C ARG A 84 -18.45 9.74 9.68
N CYS A 85 -18.11 10.82 10.36
CA CYS A 85 -18.38 11.00 11.78
C CYS A 85 -19.90 11.03 12.04
N THR A 86 -20.37 10.21 12.98
CA THR A 86 -21.80 10.17 13.33
C THR A 86 -22.28 11.38 14.14
N LYS A 87 -21.36 12.17 14.70
CA LYS A 87 -21.68 13.35 15.53
C LYS A 87 -21.74 14.65 14.72
N CYS A 88 -20.68 14.96 13.96
CA CYS A 88 -20.57 16.23 13.22
C CYS A 88 -20.74 16.08 11.71
N ALA A 89 -21.02 14.86 11.22
CA ALA A 89 -21.19 14.53 9.81
C ALA A 89 -19.98 14.84 8.90
N TYR A 90 -18.82 15.20 9.48
CA TYR A 90 -17.57 15.34 8.73
C TYR A 90 -17.17 13.99 8.13
N GLU A 91 -16.89 13.99 6.83
CA GLU A 91 -16.39 12.82 6.13
C GLU A 91 -14.89 12.95 5.93
N GLU A 92 -14.15 12.03 6.53
CA GLU A 92 -12.71 12.00 6.45
C GLU A 92 -12.25 11.05 5.35
N SER A 93 -11.47 11.59 4.41
CA SER A 93 -10.89 10.82 3.31
C SER A 93 -9.82 9.85 3.81
N VAL A 94 -9.75 8.66 3.22
CA VAL A 94 -8.62 7.73 3.40
C VAL A 94 -7.29 8.34 2.96
N LEU A 95 -7.30 9.32 2.05
CA LEU A 95 -6.11 10.03 1.59
C LEU A 95 -5.69 11.20 2.49
N HIS A 96 -6.57 11.66 3.38
CA HIS A 96 -6.29 12.81 4.24
C HIS A 96 -5.18 12.47 5.24
N GLN A 97 -4.24 13.39 5.49
CA GLN A 97 -3.05 13.14 6.33
C GLN A 97 -2.23 11.93 5.85
N THR A 98 -2.09 11.81 4.53
CA THR A 98 -1.20 10.84 3.89
C THR A 98 -0.37 11.54 2.83
N ILE A 99 0.71 10.90 2.41
CA ILE A 99 1.49 11.37 1.25
C ILE A 99 0.65 11.44 -0.03
N PHE A 100 -0.47 10.71 -0.09
CA PHE A 100 -1.42 10.69 -1.20
C PHE A 100 -2.52 11.76 -1.09
N GLU A 101 -2.45 12.65 -0.10
CA GLU A 101 -3.35 13.79 -0.03
C GLU A 101 -3.24 14.64 -1.31
N ASN A 102 -4.39 14.98 -1.89
CA ASN A 102 -4.51 15.64 -3.19
C ASN A 102 -3.91 14.85 -4.37
N ASN A 103 -3.88 13.52 -4.28
CA ASN A 103 -3.39 12.66 -5.36
C ASN A 103 -4.20 12.86 -6.67
N ARG A 104 -3.48 12.96 -7.80
CA ARG A 104 -4.05 13.23 -9.14
C ARG A 104 -3.70 12.16 -10.19
N ILE A 105 -3.01 11.11 -9.78
CA ILE A 105 -2.64 9.95 -10.61
C ILE A 105 -3.39 8.71 -10.12
N PRO A 106 -3.45 7.62 -10.90
CA PRO A 106 -3.94 6.34 -10.38
C PRO A 106 -3.23 5.97 -9.08
N ILE A 107 -4.00 5.63 -8.03
CA ILE A 107 -3.46 5.43 -6.67
C ILE A 107 -2.48 4.25 -6.58
N ASN A 108 -2.71 3.19 -7.38
CA ASN A 108 -1.78 2.07 -7.53
C ASN A 108 -0.40 2.52 -8.05
N LYS A 109 -0.37 3.44 -9.02
CA LYS A 109 0.88 4.06 -9.49
C LYS A 109 1.51 4.95 -8.41
N ALA A 110 0.72 5.69 -7.64
CA ALA A 110 1.24 6.47 -6.53
C ALA A 110 1.90 5.56 -5.47
N PHE A 111 1.30 4.42 -5.14
CA PHE A 111 1.87 3.42 -4.25
C PHE A 111 3.19 2.88 -4.78
N TYR A 112 3.24 2.50 -6.05
CA TYR A 112 4.45 2.00 -6.67
C TYR A 112 5.57 3.05 -6.68
N LEU A 113 5.23 4.33 -6.90
CA LEU A 113 6.18 5.43 -6.82
C LEU A 113 6.83 5.51 -5.42
N VAL A 114 6.05 5.35 -4.35
CA VAL A 114 6.55 5.35 -2.96
C VAL A 114 7.43 4.12 -2.69
N TYR A 115 7.03 2.95 -3.19
CA TYR A 115 7.82 1.73 -3.14
C TYR A 115 9.20 1.91 -3.79
N LEU A 116 9.25 2.44 -5.02
CA LEU A 116 10.50 2.71 -5.75
C LEU A 116 11.37 3.71 -4.99
N MET A 117 10.77 4.82 -4.52
CA MET A 117 11.48 5.83 -3.75
C MET A 117 12.10 5.25 -2.47
N TYR A 118 11.37 4.41 -1.75
CA TYR A 118 11.88 3.73 -0.56
C TYR A 118 13.04 2.77 -0.87
N ASN A 119 12.86 1.89 -1.85
CA ASN A 119 13.88 0.89 -2.21
C ASN A 119 15.17 1.51 -2.71
N HIS A 120 15.06 2.60 -3.47
CA HIS A 120 16.22 3.37 -3.93
C HIS A 120 16.75 4.37 -2.90
N LYS A 121 16.25 4.36 -1.65
CA LYS A 121 16.66 5.31 -0.60
C LYS A 121 16.55 6.78 -1.04
N GLY A 122 15.55 7.08 -1.88
CA GLY A 122 15.31 8.38 -2.48
C GLY A 122 16.24 8.73 -3.66
N ALA A 123 17.17 7.88 -4.08
CA ALA A 123 18.14 8.20 -5.12
C ALA A 123 17.61 8.09 -6.56
N ILE A 124 16.45 7.46 -6.78
CA ILE A 124 15.87 7.31 -8.12
C ILE A 124 15.49 8.67 -8.71
N SER A 125 15.81 8.87 -10.00
CA SER A 125 15.53 10.13 -10.71
C SER A 125 14.07 10.21 -11.14
N SER A 126 13.54 11.43 -11.26
CA SER A 126 12.18 11.66 -11.76
C SER A 126 11.99 11.18 -13.21
N HIS A 127 13.04 11.19 -14.03
CA HIS A 127 13.02 10.61 -15.38
C HIS A 127 12.82 9.09 -15.32
N LYS A 128 13.58 8.40 -14.46
CA LYS A 128 13.44 6.94 -14.33
C LYS A 128 12.09 6.53 -13.75
N LEU A 129 11.55 7.32 -12.82
CA LEU A 129 10.18 7.17 -12.36
C LEU A 129 9.17 7.36 -13.49
N SER A 130 9.36 8.38 -14.33
CA SER A 130 8.49 8.63 -15.48
C SER A 130 8.44 7.45 -16.44
N GLU A 131 9.59 6.87 -16.77
CA GLU A 131 9.71 5.66 -17.60
C GLU A 131 8.97 4.47 -16.97
N LYS A 132 9.26 4.17 -15.70
CA LYS A 132 8.69 3.01 -15.00
C LYS A 132 7.18 3.10 -14.80
N LEU A 133 6.65 4.30 -14.55
CA LEU A 133 5.25 4.51 -14.21
C LEU A 133 4.38 4.95 -15.40
N GLY A 134 4.97 5.38 -16.51
CA GLY A 134 4.24 6.01 -17.61
C GLY A 134 3.49 7.27 -17.17
N ILE A 135 4.09 8.06 -16.27
CA ILE A 135 3.55 9.33 -15.74
C ILE A 135 4.46 10.47 -16.18
N ARG A 136 3.92 11.68 -16.34
CA ARG A 136 4.73 12.87 -16.66
C ARG A 136 5.85 13.07 -15.64
N GLN A 137 7.08 13.29 -16.13
CA GLN A 137 8.27 13.50 -15.30
C GLN A 137 8.10 14.58 -14.24
N SER A 138 7.41 15.69 -14.57
CA SER A 138 7.16 16.78 -13.62
C SER A 138 6.28 16.34 -12.46
N THR A 139 5.27 15.51 -12.72
CA THR A 139 4.46 14.89 -11.68
C THR A 139 5.30 13.94 -10.83
N CYS A 140 6.12 13.09 -11.44
CA CYS A 140 7.04 12.22 -10.71
C CYS A 140 7.99 13.02 -9.80
N TRP A 141 8.51 14.15 -10.27
CA TRP A 141 9.37 15.03 -9.48
C TRP A 141 8.63 15.61 -8.27
N THR A 142 7.41 16.12 -8.43
CA THR A 142 6.61 16.64 -7.30
C THR A 142 6.39 15.58 -6.22
N TYR A 143 6.01 14.36 -6.61
CA TYR A 143 5.81 13.25 -5.66
C TYR A 143 7.14 12.82 -5.02
N ALA A 144 8.19 12.65 -5.81
CA ALA A 144 9.51 12.27 -5.31
C ALA A 144 10.05 13.28 -4.30
N SER A 145 9.87 14.57 -4.53
CA SER A 145 10.25 15.63 -3.60
C SER A 145 9.46 15.56 -2.30
N LYS A 146 8.13 15.36 -2.37
CA LYS A 146 7.28 15.16 -1.17
C LYS A 146 7.75 13.96 -0.36
N ILE A 147 7.99 12.82 -1.02
CA ILE A 147 8.42 11.57 -0.37
C ILE A 147 9.82 11.71 0.23
N LYS A 148 10.77 12.34 -0.48
CA LYS A 148 12.12 12.61 0.05
C LYS A 148 12.08 13.40 1.36
N LYS A 149 11.23 14.42 1.42
CA LYS A 149 11.04 15.21 2.63
C LYS A 149 10.59 14.33 3.81
N VAL A 150 9.56 13.50 3.60
CA VAL A 150 9.07 12.56 4.62
C VAL A 150 10.14 11.53 5.02
N MET A 151 10.93 11.02 4.05
CA MET A 151 12.02 10.08 4.32
C MET A 151 13.12 10.69 5.20
N GLU A 152 13.47 11.97 4.99
CA GLU A 152 14.48 12.65 5.82
C GLU A 152 13.93 12.96 7.22
N GLU A 153 12.68 13.43 7.32
CA GLU A 153 12.00 13.67 8.60
C GLU A 153 11.92 12.38 9.45
N ARG A 154 11.76 11.22 8.81
CA ARG A 154 11.58 9.91 9.46
C ARG A 154 12.78 8.98 9.37
N LYS A 155 13.96 9.52 9.10
CA LYS A 155 15.19 8.73 8.92
C LYS A 155 15.48 7.77 10.08
N LYS A 156 15.13 8.16 11.32
CA LYS A 156 15.26 7.32 12.52
C LYS A 156 14.28 6.14 12.51
N ASP A 157 13.02 6.38 12.16
CA ASP A 157 11.94 5.37 12.16
C ASP A 157 12.08 4.33 11.03
N LEU A 158 12.80 4.72 9.97
CA LEU A 158 13.08 3.88 8.80
C LEU A 158 14.35 3.04 8.97
N LYS A 159 15.18 3.31 10.00
CA LYS A 159 16.44 2.59 10.24
C LYS A 159 16.13 1.14 10.65
N GLY A 160 16.68 0.17 9.91
CA GLY A 160 16.51 -1.26 10.20
C GLY A 160 15.15 -1.84 9.79
N VAL A 161 14.28 -1.05 9.14
CA VAL A 161 13.03 -1.57 8.60
C VAL A 161 13.36 -2.30 7.29
N GLY A 162 12.93 -3.57 7.18
CA GLY A 162 13.13 -4.38 5.98
C GLY A 162 12.36 -3.84 4.76
N LYS A 163 12.37 -4.59 3.64
CA LYS A 163 11.84 -4.15 2.33
C LYS A 163 10.37 -3.69 2.32
N SER A 164 9.55 -4.12 3.29
CA SER A 164 8.16 -3.65 3.44
C SER A 164 8.03 -2.29 4.17
N GLY A 165 9.14 -1.63 4.48
CA GLY A 165 9.15 -0.38 5.25
C GLY A 165 8.57 0.83 4.53
N TRP A 166 8.39 0.78 3.21
CA TRP A 166 7.75 1.86 2.45
C TRP A 166 6.34 2.19 2.97
N ARG A 167 5.62 1.23 3.56
CA ARG A 167 4.30 1.44 4.19
C ARG A 167 4.35 2.50 5.29
N LYS A 168 5.48 2.61 6.00
CA LYS A 168 5.68 3.63 7.06
C LYS A 168 5.80 5.05 6.52
N LEU A 169 6.07 5.21 5.23
CA LEU A 169 6.08 6.52 4.57
C LEU A 169 4.68 7.04 4.25
N VAL A 170 3.66 6.18 4.25
CA VAL A 170 2.35 6.51 3.69
C VAL A 170 1.56 7.52 4.52
N LEU A 171 1.53 7.35 5.85
CA LEU A 171 0.79 8.26 6.73
C LEU A 171 1.62 9.50 7.03
N ASP A 172 1.04 10.69 7.00
CA ASP A 172 1.66 11.93 7.50
C ASP A 172 1.25 12.08 8.97
N LYS A 173 1.88 11.32 9.87
CA LYS A 173 1.89 11.58 11.32
C LYS A 173 2.89 12.66 11.66
#